data_AF-A0A7M3BLC5-F1
#
_entry.id   AF-A0A7M3BLC5-F1
#
_cell.length_a   1.000
_cell.length_b   1.000
_cell.length_c   1.000
_cell.angle_alpha   90.00
_cell.angle_beta   90.00
_cell.angle_gamma   90.00
#
_symmetry.space_group_name_H-M   'P 1'
#
loop_
_entity.id
_entity.type
_entity.pdbx_description
1 polymer ?
#
loop_
_entity_poly.entity_id
_entity_poly.type
_entity_poly.pdbx_seq_one_letter_code
_entity_poly.pdbx_strand_id
1 'polypeptide(L)' 'GQEITFADGMVEQSNFHDYDAMRIFQCPAFEVAILENFHKMGGVGEVGTPPAAPALANAVFALTGKRIRTLPLSKEVTFA' A
#
# COMPACT_ATOMS: atom_id res chain seq x y z
N GLY A 1 0.51 1.90 10.79
CA GLY A 1 -0.22 1.58 9.54
C GLY A 1 -0.86 2.84 9.01
N GLN A 2 -0.83 3.06 7.69
CA GLN A 2 -1.32 4.29 7.06
C GLN A 2 -2.86 4.37 7.13
N GLU A 3 -3.39 5.03 8.15
CA GLU A 3 -4.81 5.21 8.40
C GLU A 3 -5.06 6.59 9.04
N ILE A 4 -6.18 7.21 8.66
CA ILE A 4 -6.72 8.40 9.29
C ILE A 4 -7.97 7.99 10.06
N THR A 5 -7.97 8.18 11.38
CA THR A 5 -9.11 7.89 12.27
C THR A 5 -9.82 9.19 12.69
N PHE A 6 -11.07 9.05 13.12
CA PHE A 6 -11.92 10.17 13.51
C PHE A 6 -12.56 9.92 14.88
N ALA A 7 -12.52 10.93 15.74
CA ALA A 7 -13.24 10.98 17.01
C ALA A 7 -13.82 12.37 17.22
N ASP A 8 -15.02 12.46 17.82
CA ASP A 8 -15.71 13.73 18.09
C ASP A 8 -15.83 14.67 16.87
N GLY A 9 -15.98 14.09 15.68
CA GLY A 9 -16.10 14.82 14.41
C GLY A 9 -14.79 15.39 13.87
N MET A 10 -13.65 15.01 14.44
CA MET A 10 -12.32 15.54 14.10
C MET A 10 -11.35 14.40 13.78
N VAL A 11 -10.35 14.68 12.94
CA VAL A 11 -9.23 13.77 12.68
C VAL A 11 -8.36 13.65 13.94
N GLU A 12 -7.96 12.44 14.29
CA GLU A 12 -7.09 12.21 15.45
C GLU A 12 -5.60 12.42 15.15
N GLN A 13 -5.13 12.08 13.95
CA GLN A 13 -3.71 12.27 13.55
C GLN A 13 -3.44 13.71 13.10
N SER A 14 -2.41 14.33 13.66
CA SER A 14 -2.07 15.75 13.46
C SER A 14 -0.89 16.01 12.52
N ASN A 15 0.03 15.06 12.34
CA ASN A 15 1.26 15.22 11.54
C ASN A 15 1.92 13.86 11.17
N PHE A 16 3.20 13.87 10.75
CA PHE A 16 3.96 12.67 10.34
C PHE A 16 4.48 11.81 11.51
N HIS A 17 4.36 12.27 12.74
CA HIS A 17 4.79 11.53 13.93
C HIS A 17 3.67 10.61 14.46
N ASP A 18 2.41 10.95 14.19
CA ASP A 18 1.21 10.19 14.56
C ASP A 18 0.47 9.63 13.32
N TYR A 19 0.78 10.06 12.10
CA TYR A 19 0.50 9.33 10.86
C TYR A 19 1.72 8.53 10.38
N ASP A 20 1.62 7.20 10.51
CA ASP A 20 2.71 6.26 10.23
C ASP A 20 2.85 5.97 8.72
N ALA A 21 3.47 6.92 8.02
CA ALA A 21 3.87 6.77 6.63
C ALA A 21 5.11 5.87 6.48
N MET A 22 5.17 5.15 5.35
CA MET A 22 6.28 4.26 5.04
C MET A 22 7.63 4.99 5.05
N ARG A 23 8.65 4.36 5.63
CA ARG A 23 10.03 4.83 5.73
C ARG A 23 10.95 4.05 4.80
N ILE A 24 12.14 4.58 4.54
CA ILE A 24 13.12 3.97 3.61
C ILE A 24 13.45 2.52 4.00
N PHE A 25 13.59 2.22 5.30
CA PHE A 25 13.91 0.87 5.77
C PHE A 25 12.77 -0.16 5.58
N GLN A 26 11.53 0.31 5.35
CA GLN A 26 10.37 -0.54 5.11
C GLN A 26 10.18 -0.81 3.60
N CYS A 27 10.94 -0.13 2.73
CA CYS A 27 10.84 -0.31 1.30
C CYS A 27 11.48 -1.66 0.90
N PRO A 28 10.71 -2.60 0.31
CA PRO A 28 11.28 -3.83 -0.19
C PRO A 28 12.15 -3.54 -1.43
N ALA A 29 13.03 -4.49 -1.78
CA ALA A 29 13.62 -4.50 -3.12
C ALA A 29 12.50 -4.63 -4.16
N PHE A 30 12.57 -3.83 -5.23
CA PHE A 30 11.60 -3.86 -6.32
C PHE A 30 12.31 -3.74 -7.66
N GLU A 31 11.65 -4.24 -8.69
CA GLU A 31 12.10 -4.15 -10.08
C GLU A 31 11.07 -3.37 -10.89
N VAL A 32 11.55 -2.70 -11.95
CA VAL A 32 10.70 -1.95 -12.88
C VAL A 32 11.09 -2.36 -14.29
N ALA A 33 10.08 -2.71 -15.10
CA ALA A 33 10.23 -2.96 -16.53
C ALA A 33 9.32 -2.01 -17.30
N ILE A 34 9.87 -1.32 -18.30
CA ILE A 34 9.10 -0.48 -19.21
C ILE A 34 8.80 -1.30 -20.45
N LEU A 35 7.51 -1.50 -20.74
CA LEU A 35 7.06 -2.23 -21.92
C LEU A 35 6.84 -1.25 -23.06
N GLU A 36 7.69 -1.32 -24.09
CA GLU A 36 7.62 -0.47 -25.30
C GLU A 36 6.61 -1.02 -26.34
N ASN A 37 5.47 -1.52 -25.88
CA ASN A 37 4.50 -2.23 -26.73
C ASN A 37 3.33 -1.33 -27.20
N PHE A 38 3.43 -0.01 -27.02
CA PHE A 38 2.40 0.95 -27.39
C PHE A 38 2.92 2.01 -28.36
N HIS A 39 2.08 2.41 -29.31
CA HIS A 39 2.43 3.36 -30.38
C HIS A 39 2.35 4.83 -29.95
N LYS A 40 1.87 5.11 -28.73
CA LYS A 40 1.79 6.44 -28.10
C LYS A 40 2.08 6.34 -26.62
N MET A 41 2.72 7.36 -26.06
CA MET A 41 2.95 7.46 -24.61
C MET A 41 1.64 7.72 -23.87
N GLY A 42 1.47 7.04 -22.73
CA GLY A 42 0.39 7.27 -21.75
C GLY A 42 0.93 7.81 -20.42
N GLY A 43 0.03 8.09 -19.49
CA GLY A 43 0.40 8.45 -18.13
C GLY A 43 0.93 7.24 -17.35
N VAL A 44 2.05 7.42 -16.65
CA VAL A 44 2.69 6.36 -15.84
C VAL A 44 2.69 6.65 -14.33
N GLY A 45 2.44 7.91 -13.93
CA GLY A 45 2.61 8.35 -12.54
C GLY A 45 1.74 7.61 -11.52
N GLU A 46 0.53 7.22 -11.91
CA GLU A 46 -0.40 6.50 -11.02
C GLU A 46 -0.35 4.98 -11.21
N VAL A 47 0.19 4.45 -12.32
CA VAL A 47 -0.04 3.06 -12.75
C VAL A 47 0.45 2.03 -11.72
N GLY A 48 1.51 2.35 -10.97
CA GLY A 48 2.03 1.48 -9.91
C GLY A 48 1.18 1.46 -8.63
N THR A 49 0.41 2.51 -8.36
CA THR A 49 -0.28 2.69 -7.08
C THR A 49 -1.51 1.77 -6.92
N PRO A 50 -2.47 1.72 -7.86
CA PRO A 50 -3.64 0.84 -7.75
C PRO A 50 -3.32 -0.66 -7.58
N PRO A 51 -2.35 -1.26 -8.31
CA PRO A 51 -2.09 -2.69 -8.19
C PRO A 51 -1.28 -3.08 -6.95
N ALA A 52 -0.57 -2.15 -6.29
CA ALA A 52 0.35 -2.48 -5.19
C ALA A 52 -0.37 -3.13 -3.99
N ALA A 53 -1.44 -2.50 -3.48
CA ALA A 53 -2.20 -3.01 -2.34
C ALA A 53 -2.85 -4.38 -2.59
N PRO A 54 -3.58 -4.62 -3.71
CA PRO A 54 -4.16 -5.93 -3.98
C PRO A 54 -3.11 -7.00 -4.31
N ALA A 55 -1.96 -6.65 -4.91
CA ALA A 55 -0.85 -7.59 -5.10
C ALA A 55 -0.33 -8.11 -3.75
N LEU A 56 -0.09 -7.21 -2.79
CA LEU A 56 0.32 -7.59 -1.44
C LEU A 56 -0.75 -8.42 -0.71
N ALA A 57 -2.02 -8.03 -0.80
CA ALA A 57 -3.12 -8.78 -0.20
C ALA A 57 -3.24 -10.20 -0.79
N ASN A 58 -3.03 -10.36 -2.11
CA ASN A 58 -2.99 -11.66 -2.77
C ASN A 58 -1.79 -12.50 -2.34
N ALA A 59 -0.62 -11.89 -2.13
CA ALA A 59 0.55 -12.59 -1.60
C ALA A 59 0.29 -13.13 -0.18
N VAL A 60 -0.34 -12.32 0.68
CA VAL A 60 -0.76 -12.76 2.02
C VAL A 60 -1.77 -13.91 1.93
N PHE A 61 -2.76 -13.84 1.05
CA PHE A 61 -3.72 -14.93 0.83
C PHE A 61 -3.02 -16.21 0.36
N ALA A 62 -2.08 -16.09 -0.59
CA ALA A 62 -1.34 -17.24 -1.10
C ALA A 62 -0.49 -17.92 -0.01
N LEU A 63 0.10 -17.13 0.90
CA LEU A 63 0.90 -17.64 2.01
C LEU A 63 0.07 -18.25 3.14
N THR A 64 -1.09 -17.66 3.45
CA THR A 64 -1.82 -17.94 4.70
C THR A 64 -3.19 -18.59 4.52
N GLY A 65 -3.75 -18.56 3.30
CA GLY A 65 -5.14 -18.92 3.03
C GLY A 65 -6.18 -17.90 3.53
N LYS A 66 -5.78 -16.85 4.27
CA LYS A 66 -6.69 -15.83 4.81
C LYS A 66 -6.91 -14.71 3.79
N ARG A 67 -8.17 -14.47 3.41
CA ARG A 67 -8.53 -13.39 2.48
C ARG A 67 -8.89 -12.11 3.23
N ILE A 68 -7.95 -11.17 3.30
CA ILE A 68 -8.13 -9.86 3.92
C ILE A 68 -8.83 -8.92 2.92
N ARG A 69 -9.85 -8.20 3.39
CA ARG A 69 -10.64 -7.26 2.58
C ARG A 69 -10.68 -5.84 3.14
N THR A 70 -9.95 -5.60 4.23
CA THR A 70 -9.91 -4.31 4.93
C THR A 70 -8.49 -3.78 4.92
N LEU A 71 -8.35 -2.49 4.61
CA LEU A 71 -7.11 -1.75 4.72
C LEU A 71 -7.09 -0.90 6.01
N PRO A 72 -5.91 -0.54 6.52
CA PRO A 72 -4.59 -1.04 6.10
C PRO A 72 -4.38 -2.51 6.48
N LEU A 73 -3.59 -3.26 5.69
CA LEU A 73 -3.33 -4.68 5.92
C LEU A 73 -2.67 -4.97 7.29
N SER A 74 -1.99 -3.98 7.88
CA SER A 74 -1.36 -4.07 9.20
C SER A 74 -2.34 -4.34 10.35
N LYS A 75 -3.66 -4.18 10.13
CA LYS A 75 -4.69 -4.58 11.10
C LYS A 75 -4.81 -6.08 11.28
N GLU A 76 -4.37 -6.84 10.27
CA GLU A 76 -4.58 -8.29 10.18
C GLU A 76 -3.27 -9.07 10.00
N VAL A 77 -2.18 -8.38 9.63
CA VAL A 77 -0.85 -8.94 9.35
C VAL A 77 0.21 -8.11 10.06
N THR A 78 1.10 -8.77 10.80
CA THR A 78 2.33 -8.15 11.31
C THR A 78 3.40 -8.25 10.24
N PHE A 79 3.87 -7.09 9.75
CA PHE A 79 5.03 -7.01 8.87
C PHE A 79 6.30 -6.82 9.72
N ALA A 80 7.39 -7.43 9.29
CA ALA A 80 8.71 -7.29 9.92
C ALA A 80 9.33 -5.90 9.65
#